data_AF-A0A8T1WX78-F1
#
_entry.id   AF-A0A8T1WX78-F1
#
_cell.length_a   1.000
_cell.length_b   1.000
_cell.length_c   1.000
_cell.angle_alpha   90.00
_cell.angle_beta   90.00
_cell.angle_gamma   90.00
#
_symmetry.space_group_name_H-M   'P 1'
#
loop_
_entity.id
_entity.type
_entity.pdbx_description
1 polymer ?
#
loop_
_entity_poly.entity_id
_entity_poly.type
_entity_poly.pdbx_seq_one_letter_code
_entity_poly.pdbx_strand_id
1 'polypeptide(L)'
;MGLFTRKRQTQERKVKLPHSDLEPPASPVAVALPAETTIVYTGGQLSVTLQRAKSQFQKNERPLRLVWSKDQRLGLTFVELPQGGVTVKDVPGMRAEVSPGRELVAVDNVSVAGMSLQSVVQHLQSAQSPCVLDFTPPPSPIVVADMHLSASLRGVQRGMVLKAVNDTSMIGATLPDVKDAIRGASEMSPARLTFIPADAGDRQASHLTADTPRKSRFGLRQTLCLGALAAFISI
;
A
#
# COMPACT_ATOMS: atom_id res chain seq x y z
N MET A 1 72.79 -4.34 41.54
CA MET A 1 73.18 -5.70 41.94
C MET A 1 72.33 -6.68 41.16
N GLY A 2 72.92 -7.30 40.12
CA GLY A 2 72.26 -8.35 39.33
C GLY A 2 72.64 -9.75 39.81
N LEU A 3 71.87 -10.75 39.36
CA LEU A 3 72.23 -12.17 39.11
C LEU A 3 70.91 -12.91 38.77
N PHE A 4 70.63 -13.15 37.50
CA PHE A 4 70.92 -14.37 36.71
C PHE A 4 69.95 -15.56 36.91
N THR A 5 69.14 -15.73 35.85
CA THR A 5 68.77 -16.98 35.14
C THR A 5 68.05 -18.14 35.83
N ARG A 6 66.90 -18.52 35.22
CA ARG A 6 66.71 -19.91 34.79
C ARG A 6 65.78 -20.00 33.57
N LYS A 7 66.37 -20.31 32.41
CA LYS A 7 65.65 -20.77 31.21
C LYS A 7 65.05 -22.16 31.49
N ARG A 8 63.77 -22.36 31.19
CA ARG A 8 63.21 -23.68 30.89
C ARG A 8 62.52 -23.61 29.54
N GLN A 9 63.15 -24.30 28.59
CA GLN A 9 62.73 -24.54 27.23
C GLN A 9 62.02 -25.89 27.26
N THR A 10 60.71 -25.90 26.99
CA THR A 10 59.95 -27.14 26.80
C THR A 10 59.16 -27.03 25.50
N GLN A 11 59.86 -27.43 24.44
CA GLN A 11 59.42 -28.34 23.38
C GLN A 11 57.95 -28.29 22.94
N GLU A 12 57.78 -27.75 21.73
CA GLU A 12 56.59 -27.82 20.90
C GLU A 12 56.10 -29.27 20.73
N ARG A 13 54.84 -29.53 21.12
CA ARG A 13 54.05 -30.63 20.56
C ARG A 13 52.98 -30.03 19.66
N LYS A 14 53.30 -30.09 18.37
CA LYS A 14 52.44 -29.76 17.23
C LYS A 14 51.29 -30.76 17.18
N VAL A 15 50.21 -30.48 17.90
CA VAL A 15 48.94 -31.22 17.76
C VAL A 15 48.25 -30.68 16.52
N LYS A 16 48.27 -31.49 15.46
CA LYS A 16 47.54 -31.29 14.21
C LYS A 16 46.06 -31.51 14.51
N LEU A 17 45.32 -30.44 14.81
CA LEU A 17 43.87 -30.45 14.85
C LEU A 17 43.34 -30.72 13.43
N PRO A 18 42.37 -31.64 13.25
CA PRO A 18 41.72 -31.83 11.95
C PRO A 18 40.96 -30.55 11.59
N HIS A 19 41.12 -30.10 10.34
CA HIS A 19 40.26 -29.13 9.71
C HIS A 19 38.82 -29.66 9.78
N SER A 20 38.05 -29.20 10.75
CA SER A 20 36.59 -29.22 10.65
C SER A 20 36.26 -28.14 9.65
N ASP A 21 35.87 -28.58 8.45
CA ASP A 21 35.17 -27.77 7.46
C ASP A 21 33.93 -27.17 8.12
N LEU A 22 34.09 -25.99 8.72
CA LEU A 22 32.99 -25.12 9.11
C LEU A 22 32.47 -24.48 7.83
N GLU A 23 31.53 -25.18 7.22
CA GLU A 23 30.61 -24.65 6.23
C GLU A 23 30.10 -23.28 6.72
N PRO A 24 30.24 -22.19 5.96
CA PRO A 24 29.75 -20.88 6.40
C PRO A 24 28.24 -20.97 6.61
N PRO A 25 27.69 -20.37 7.69
CA PRO A 25 26.27 -20.40 7.94
C PRO A 25 25.55 -19.87 6.70
N ALA A 26 24.66 -20.71 6.17
CA ALA A 26 23.82 -20.39 5.02
C ALA A 26 23.30 -18.96 5.15
N SER A 27 23.57 -18.16 4.12
CA SER A 27 23.01 -16.83 3.96
C SER A 27 21.54 -16.84 4.37
N PRO A 28 21.05 -15.87 5.15
CA PRO A 28 19.65 -15.82 5.51
C PRO A 28 18.86 -15.85 4.20
N VAL A 29 18.11 -16.95 4.01
CA VAL A 29 17.16 -17.09 2.90
C VAL A 29 16.27 -15.87 3.01
N ALA A 30 16.44 -14.92 2.08
CA ALA A 30 15.57 -13.77 1.99
C ALA A 30 14.17 -14.33 1.72
N VAL A 31 13.37 -14.46 2.78
CA VAL A 31 11.98 -14.84 2.67
C VAL A 31 11.34 -13.75 1.82
N ALA A 32 11.07 -14.09 0.57
CA ALA A 32 10.42 -13.18 -0.35
C ALA A 32 9.10 -12.75 0.31
N LEU A 33 8.99 -11.46 0.64
CA LEU A 33 7.79 -10.91 1.22
C LEU A 33 6.63 -11.20 0.26
N PRO A 34 5.51 -11.75 0.74
CA PRO A 34 4.39 -12.07 -0.12
C PRO A 34 3.90 -10.80 -0.80
N ALA A 35 3.60 -10.89 -2.10
CA ALA A 35 3.17 -9.76 -2.92
C ALA A 35 1.89 -9.09 -2.36
N GLU A 36 1.05 -9.88 -1.69
CA GLU A 36 -0.14 -9.42 -0.99
C GLU A 36 -0.27 -10.16 0.35
N THR A 37 -0.81 -9.47 1.35
CA THR A 37 -1.05 -10.01 2.70
C THR A 37 -2.50 -9.76 3.09
N THR A 38 -3.23 -10.82 3.43
CA THR A 38 -4.63 -10.69 3.89
C THR A 38 -4.77 -11.09 5.35
N ILE A 39 -5.45 -10.26 6.12
CA ILE A 39 -5.87 -10.59 7.50
C ILE A 39 -7.39 -10.65 7.58
N VAL A 40 -7.87 -11.46 8.53
CA VAL A 40 -9.29 -11.59 8.84
C VAL A 40 -9.58 -10.77 10.09
N TYR A 41 -10.57 -9.88 10.00
CA TYR A 41 -11.05 -9.03 11.08
C TYR A 41 -12.46 -9.47 11.47
N THR A 42 -12.62 -9.90 12.72
CA THR A 42 -13.86 -10.46 13.27
C THR A 42 -14.57 -9.49 14.21
N GLY A 43 -14.34 -8.18 14.07
CA GLY A 43 -14.85 -7.17 15.00
C GLY A 43 -13.91 -6.89 16.17
N GLY A 44 -14.24 -5.86 16.97
CA GLY A 44 -13.44 -5.42 18.11
C GLY A 44 -12.31 -4.45 17.77
N GLN A 45 -11.17 -4.57 18.46
CA GLN A 45 -10.02 -3.70 18.20
C GLN A 45 -9.26 -4.17 16.95
N LEU A 46 -9.07 -3.27 15.98
CA LEU A 46 -8.30 -3.57 14.80
C LEU A 46 -6.82 -3.77 15.18
N SER A 47 -6.23 -4.88 14.73
CA SER A 47 -4.82 -5.20 14.99
C SER A 47 -3.83 -4.32 14.22
N VAL A 48 -4.33 -3.41 13.40
CA VAL A 48 -3.56 -2.41 12.66
C VAL A 48 -4.19 -1.04 12.84
N THR A 49 -3.35 -0.02 12.83
CA THR A 49 -3.79 1.38 12.76
C THR A 49 -3.64 1.86 11.32
N LEU A 50 -4.72 2.38 10.74
CA LEU A 50 -4.72 2.89 9.38
C LEU A 50 -4.65 4.41 9.38
N GLN A 51 -3.91 4.96 8.41
CA GLN A 51 -3.87 6.40 8.15
C GLN A 51 -3.73 6.66 6.65
N ARG A 52 -4.12 7.86 6.22
CA ARG A 52 -3.74 8.30 4.88
C ARG A 52 -2.24 8.59 4.84
N ALA A 53 -1.57 8.08 3.82
CA ALA A 53 -0.15 8.31 3.66
C ALA A 53 0.15 9.81 3.50
N LYS A 54 1.25 10.29 4.10
CA LYS A 54 1.64 11.70 4.03
C LYS A 54 2.58 11.92 2.85
N SER A 55 2.30 12.92 2.01
CA SER A 55 3.12 13.64 0.99
C SER A 55 4.10 12.86 0.09
N GLN A 56 4.85 11.88 0.59
CA GLN A 56 5.83 11.12 -0.17
C GLN A 56 5.21 10.29 -1.29
N PHE A 57 3.96 9.84 -1.14
CA PHE A 57 3.21 9.14 -2.19
C PHE A 57 2.70 10.09 -3.29
N GLN A 58 2.50 11.38 -2.99
CA GLN A 58 2.00 12.36 -3.96
C GLN A 58 3.10 13.15 -4.68
N LYS A 59 4.32 13.19 -4.13
CA LYS A 59 5.39 14.05 -4.68
C LYS A 59 5.74 13.76 -6.13
N ASN A 60 5.45 12.55 -6.61
CA ASN A 60 5.77 12.12 -7.97
C ASN A 60 4.53 12.02 -8.88
N GLU A 61 3.32 12.04 -8.32
CA GLU A 61 2.11 11.83 -9.11
C GLU A 61 1.57 13.15 -9.67
N ARG A 62 1.65 13.28 -10.99
CA ARG A 62 1.18 14.45 -11.74
C ARG A 62 -0.25 14.23 -12.26
N PRO A 63 -0.96 15.32 -12.59
CA PRO A 63 -2.15 15.23 -13.45
C PRO A 63 -1.81 14.43 -14.70
N LEU A 64 -2.73 13.55 -15.11
CA LEU A 64 -2.53 12.69 -16.26
C LEU A 64 -3.43 13.19 -17.38
N ARG A 65 -2.84 13.35 -18.57
CA ARG A 65 -3.56 13.65 -19.81
C ARG A 65 -3.47 12.43 -20.71
N LEU A 66 -4.60 11.77 -20.93
CA LEU A 66 -4.69 10.57 -21.77
C LEU A 66 -5.36 10.94 -23.10
N VAL A 67 -4.74 10.56 -24.21
CA VAL A 67 -5.38 10.63 -25.53
C VAL A 67 -6.04 9.29 -25.81
N TRP A 68 -7.34 9.30 -26.06
CA TRP A 68 -8.14 8.10 -26.32
C TRP A 68 -8.87 8.21 -27.66
N SER A 69 -8.76 7.17 -28.48
CA SER A 69 -9.46 7.08 -29.75
C SER A 69 -10.66 6.14 -29.64
N LYS A 70 -11.81 6.54 -30.19
CA LYS A 70 -13.08 5.80 -30.02
C LYS A 70 -13.12 4.44 -30.75
N ASP A 71 -12.21 4.21 -31.68
CA ASP A 71 -11.97 2.90 -32.30
C ASP A 71 -11.35 1.89 -31.31
N GLN A 72 -10.87 2.37 -30.16
CA GLN A 72 -10.31 1.56 -29.09
C GLN A 72 -11.25 1.49 -27.89
N ARG A 73 -11.27 0.36 -27.20
CA ARG A 73 -11.89 0.29 -25.87
C ARG A 73 -11.12 1.19 -24.90
N LEU A 74 -11.84 2.04 -24.17
CA LEU A 74 -11.25 2.90 -23.14
C LEU A 74 -10.55 2.08 -22.05
N GLY A 75 -11.12 0.92 -21.68
CA GLY A 75 -10.50 0.01 -20.72
C GLY A 75 -10.44 0.55 -19.29
N LEU A 76 -11.29 1.52 -18.95
CA LEU A 76 -11.42 2.10 -17.62
C LEU A 76 -12.81 1.83 -17.07
N THR A 77 -12.88 1.43 -15.81
CA THR A 77 -14.12 1.32 -15.05
C THR A 77 -14.23 2.54 -14.14
N PHE A 78 -15.32 3.28 -14.25
CA PHE A 78 -15.58 4.44 -13.41
C PHE A 78 -16.54 4.12 -12.27
N VAL A 79 -16.40 4.84 -11.16
CA VAL A 79 -17.36 4.90 -10.06
C VAL A 79 -17.72 6.35 -9.78
N GLU A 80 -19.01 6.62 -9.57
CA GLU A 80 -19.52 7.95 -9.22
C GLU A 80 -19.21 8.27 -7.74
N LEU A 81 -18.77 9.48 -7.47
CA LEU A 81 -18.56 9.97 -6.11
C LEU A 81 -19.87 10.51 -5.51
N PRO A 82 -20.08 10.43 -4.19
CA PRO A 82 -21.31 10.94 -3.55
C PRO A 82 -21.59 12.43 -3.82
N GLN A 83 -20.55 13.24 -3.96
CA GLN A 83 -20.63 14.66 -4.28
C GLN A 83 -20.72 14.97 -5.80
N GLY A 84 -20.86 13.94 -6.63
CA GLY A 84 -20.70 14.02 -8.08
C GLY A 84 -19.24 13.92 -8.52
N GLY A 85 -19.03 13.71 -9.82
CA GLY A 85 -17.74 13.39 -10.40
C GLY A 85 -17.53 11.87 -10.51
N VAL A 86 -16.52 11.47 -11.28
CA VAL A 86 -16.21 10.06 -11.49
C VAL A 86 -14.74 9.77 -11.27
N THR A 87 -14.46 8.67 -10.59
CA THR A 87 -13.09 8.19 -10.35
C THR A 87 -12.86 6.84 -11.01
N VAL A 88 -11.62 6.59 -11.41
CA VAL A 88 -11.21 5.30 -11.96
C VAL A 88 -11.21 4.28 -10.84
N LYS A 89 -12.09 3.29 -10.91
CA LYS A 89 -12.16 2.17 -9.97
C LYS A 89 -11.20 1.05 -10.35
N ASP A 90 -11.13 0.74 -11.64
CA ASP A 90 -10.37 -0.39 -12.16
C ASP A 90 -9.90 -0.13 -13.60
N VAL A 91 -8.80 -0.78 -13.98
CA VAL A 91 -8.13 -0.63 -15.29
C VAL A 91 -7.87 -2.01 -15.89
N PRO A 92 -8.94 -2.72 -16.35
CA PRO A 92 -8.80 -4.04 -16.94
C PRO A 92 -7.93 -3.99 -18.20
N GLY A 93 -6.91 -4.84 -18.26
CA GLY A 93 -6.02 -4.94 -19.43
C GLY A 93 -4.81 -4.00 -19.44
N MET A 94 -4.46 -3.39 -18.29
CA MET A 94 -3.21 -2.63 -18.10
C MET A 94 -2.97 -1.50 -19.11
N ARG A 95 -3.88 -0.53 -19.24
CA ARG A 95 -3.46 0.82 -19.65
C ARG A 95 -2.59 1.40 -18.53
N ALA A 96 -1.29 1.12 -18.57
CA ALA A 96 -0.32 1.42 -17.51
C ALA A 96 -0.23 2.91 -17.15
N GLU A 97 -0.74 3.79 -18.01
CA GLU A 97 -0.75 5.24 -17.81
C GLU A 97 -1.77 5.69 -16.76
N VAL A 98 -2.89 4.97 -16.60
CA VAL A 98 -3.99 5.35 -15.69
C VAL A 98 -4.00 4.45 -14.47
N SER A 99 -4.03 5.05 -13.29
CA SER A 99 -4.11 4.34 -12.01
C SER A 99 -5.51 4.51 -11.39
N PRO A 100 -6.03 3.50 -10.68
CA PRO A 100 -7.23 3.66 -9.87
C PRO A 100 -7.13 4.80 -8.86
N GLY A 101 -8.27 5.41 -8.52
CA GLY A 101 -8.40 6.55 -7.62
C GLY A 101 -8.27 7.92 -8.29
N ARG A 102 -7.84 7.99 -9.56
CA ARG A 102 -7.80 9.25 -10.32
C ARG A 102 -9.21 9.71 -10.69
N GLU A 103 -9.51 10.99 -10.49
CA GLU A 103 -10.78 11.59 -10.90
C GLU A 103 -10.67 12.10 -12.34
N LEU A 104 -11.67 11.80 -13.18
CA LEU A 104 -11.76 12.41 -14.51
C LEU A 104 -12.35 13.81 -14.36
N VAL A 105 -11.59 14.82 -14.77
CA VAL A 105 -11.98 16.23 -14.59
C VAL A 105 -12.29 16.94 -15.89
N ALA A 106 -11.78 16.47 -17.04
CA ALA A 106 -12.19 17.01 -18.33
C ALA A 106 -12.20 15.96 -19.46
N VAL A 107 -13.06 16.19 -20.44
CA VAL A 107 -13.13 15.50 -21.73
C VAL A 107 -13.09 16.58 -22.83
N ASP A 108 -12.07 16.57 -23.69
CA ASP A 108 -11.87 17.58 -24.76
C ASP A 108 -11.92 19.04 -24.27
N ASN A 109 -11.31 19.31 -23.11
CA ASN A 109 -11.33 20.60 -22.41
C ASN A 109 -12.71 21.01 -21.84
N VAL A 110 -13.74 20.16 -21.97
CA VAL A 110 -15.01 20.35 -21.25
C VAL A 110 -14.86 19.78 -19.86
N SER A 111 -15.03 20.62 -18.84
CA SER A 111 -15.00 20.20 -17.44
C SER A 111 -16.13 19.22 -17.16
N VAL A 112 -15.80 18.04 -16.64
CA VAL A 112 -16.75 17.02 -16.17
C VAL A 112 -16.68 16.76 -14.66
N ALA A 113 -15.85 17.54 -13.95
CA ALA A 113 -15.78 17.50 -12.49
C ALA A 113 -17.15 17.77 -11.86
N GLY A 114 -17.55 16.94 -10.89
CA GLY A 114 -18.85 17.05 -10.23
C GLY A 114 -20.06 16.53 -11.04
N MET A 115 -19.90 16.10 -12.30
CA MET A 115 -20.99 15.54 -13.09
C MET A 115 -21.30 14.09 -12.68
N SER A 116 -22.55 13.65 -12.89
CA SER A 116 -22.93 12.25 -12.68
C SER A 116 -22.27 11.34 -13.71
N LEU A 117 -22.15 10.04 -13.39
CA LEU A 117 -21.55 9.06 -14.30
C LEU A 117 -22.28 9.04 -15.65
N GLN A 118 -23.60 9.17 -15.65
CA GLN A 118 -24.42 9.20 -16.87
C GLN A 118 -24.05 10.40 -17.76
N SER A 119 -23.93 11.60 -17.17
CA SER A 119 -23.54 12.80 -17.91
C SER A 119 -22.12 12.69 -18.46
N VAL A 120 -21.18 12.12 -17.70
CA VAL A 120 -19.81 11.88 -18.19
C VAL A 120 -19.81 10.91 -19.36
N VAL A 121 -20.55 9.81 -19.28
CA VAL A 121 -20.68 8.84 -20.38
C VAL A 121 -21.25 9.52 -21.63
N GLN A 122 -22.24 10.38 -21.48
CA GLN A 122 -22.79 11.15 -22.61
C GLN A 122 -21.74 12.07 -23.26
N HIS A 123 -20.91 12.74 -22.47
CA HIS A 123 -19.80 13.56 -22.99
C HIS A 123 -18.75 12.72 -23.70
N LEU A 124 -18.37 11.56 -23.16
CA LEU A 124 -17.46 10.63 -23.81
C LEU A 124 -18.03 10.14 -25.16
N GLN A 125 -19.34 9.88 -25.21
CA GLN A 125 -20.02 9.45 -26.44
C GLN A 125 -20.13 10.55 -27.49
N SER A 126 -20.27 11.81 -27.10
CA SER A 126 -20.37 12.96 -28.02
C SER A 126 -19.03 13.60 -28.40
N ALA A 127 -17.95 13.31 -27.65
CA ALA A 127 -16.61 13.84 -27.89
C ALA A 127 -16.08 13.57 -29.31
N GLN A 128 -15.14 14.37 -29.80
CA GLN A 128 -14.50 14.09 -31.08
C GLN A 128 -13.48 12.95 -30.92
N SER A 129 -13.11 12.26 -32.00
CA SER A 129 -12.09 11.20 -31.93
C SER A 129 -10.85 11.63 -32.72
N PRO A 130 -9.64 11.58 -32.14
CA PRO A 130 -9.35 11.22 -30.74
C PRO A 130 -9.82 12.30 -29.75
N CYS A 131 -10.16 11.90 -28.52
CA CYS A 131 -10.43 12.82 -27.43
C CYS A 131 -9.37 12.79 -26.34
N VAL A 132 -9.29 13.90 -25.62
CA VAL A 132 -8.35 14.13 -24.51
C VAL A 132 -9.09 13.99 -23.20
N LEU A 133 -8.59 13.12 -22.33
CA LEU A 133 -9.11 12.88 -20.99
C LEU A 133 -8.10 13.41 -19.96
N ASP A 134 -8.51 14.39 -19.17
CA ASP A 134 -7.67 14.96 -18.11
C ASP A 134 -8.09 14.40 -16.75
N PHE A 135 -7.10 13.90 -16.01
CA PHE A 135 -7.28 13.28 -14.70
C PHE A 135 -6.49 14.00 -13.61
N THR A 136 -7.06 14.03 -12.42
CA THR A 136 -6.32 14.47 -11.22
C THR A 136 -5.25 13.44 -10.82
N PRO A 137 -4.24 13.85 -10.04
CA PRO A 137 -3.44 12.90 -9.28
C PRO A 137 -4.34 12.05 -8.38
N PRO A 138 -4.07 10.75 -8.19
CA PRO A 138 -4.87 9.95 -7.28
C PRO A 138 -4.64 10.43 -5.84
N PRO A 139 -5.63 10.22 -4.95
CA PRO A 139 -5.48 10.61 -3.56
C PRO A 139 -4.48 9.68 -2.87
N SER A 140 -3.71 10.20 -1.91
CA SER A 140 -2.68 9.42 -1.21
C SER A 140 -3.26 8.12 -0.64
N PRO A 141 -2.63 6.95 -0.81
CA PRO A 141 -3.21 5.69 -0.38
C PRO A 141 -3.42 5.62 1.14
N ILE A 142 -4.29 4.71 1.59
CA ILE A 142 -4.43 4.36 3.01
C ILE A 142 -3.36 3.31 3.34
N VAL A 143 -2.55 3.58 4.36
CA VAL A 143 -1.42 2.73 4.76
C VAL A 143 -1.51 2.31 6.22
N VAL A 144 -0.83 1.22 6.54
CA VAL A 144 -0.59 0.77 7.90
C VAL A 144 0.36 1.74 8.60
N ALA A 145 -0.17 2.49 9.56
CA ALA A 145 0.59 3.44 10.38
C ALA A 145 1.35 2.74 11.51
N ASP A 146 0.68 1.78 12.14
CA ASP A 146 1.12 1.03 13.30
C ASP A 146 0.41 -0.34 13.33
N MET A 147 0.95 -1.31 14.06
CA MET A 147 0.40 -2.66 14.10
C MET A 147 0.71 -3.39 15.41
N HIS A 148 -0.24 -4.22 15.84
CA HIS A 148 -0.05 -5.17 16.92
C HIS A 148 0.76 -6.38 16.44
N LEU A 149 1.39 -7.09 17.37
CA LEU A 149 2.21 -8.28 17.09
C LEU A 149 1.46 -9.33 16.28
N SER A 150 0.15 -9.51 16.53
CA SER A 150 -0.69 -10.48 15.82
C SER A 150 -0.83 -10.17 14.32
N ALA A 151 -0.84 -8.90 13.92
CA ALA A 151 -0.85 -8.51 12.51
C ALA A 151 0.53 -8.72 11.86
N SER A 152 1.61 -8.41 12.60
CA SER A 152 2.98 -8.62 12.14
C SER A 152 3.29 -10.10 11.89
N LEU A 153 2.80 -11.00 12.75
CA LEU A 153 2.94 -12.45 12.57
C LEU A 153 2.19 -12.97 11.34
N ARG A 154 1.20 -12.22 10.85
CA ARG A 154 0.48 -12.50 9.60
C ARG A 154 1.11 -11.84 8.38
N GLY A 155 2.28 -11.21 8.53
CA GLY A 155 3.03 -10.60 7.43
C GLY A 155 2.66 -9.13 7.15
N VAL A 156 1.72 -8.54 7.89
CA VAL A 156 1.41 -7.12 7.73
C VAL A 156 2.58 -6.29 8.25
N GLN A 157 2.95 -5.25 7.51
CA GLN A 157 4.04 -4.36 7.88
C GLN A 157 3.61 -2.90 7.83
N ARG A 158 4.26 -2.07 8.65
CA ARG A 158 4.10 -0.63 8.59
C ARG A 158 4.46 -0.12 7.19
N GLY A 159 3.61 0.74 6.64
CA GLY A 159 3.77 1.29 5.29
C GLY A 159 3.08 0.49 4.19
N MET A 160 2.61 -0.74 4.46
CA MET A 160 1.77 -1.46 3.49
C MET A 160 0.48 -0.69 3.20
N VAL A 161 0.06 -0.72 1.94
CA VAL A 161 -1.15 -0.07 1.43
C VAL A 161 -2.34 -1.02 1.61
N LEU A 162 -3.45 -0.52 2.16
CA LEU A 162 -4.72 -1.23 2.16
C LEU A 162 -5.28 -1.23 0.73
N LYS A 163 -5.23 -2.39 0.07
CA LYS A 163 -5.72 -2.59 -1.29
C LYS A 163 -7.22 -2.84 -1.33
N ALA A 164 -7.73 -3.70 -0.45
CA ALA A 164 -9.14 -4.10 -0.50
C ALA A 164 -9.71 -4.49 0.88
N VAL A 165 -11.04 -4.38 1.00
CA VAL A 165 -11.86 -4.94 2.10
C VAL A 165 -12.98 -5.77 1.48
N ASN A 166 -13.08 -7.06 1.82
CA ASN A 166 -14.09 -7.98 1.25
C ASN A 166 -14.16 -7.90 -0.28
N ASP A 167 -12.99 -7.94 -0.93
CA ASP A 167 -12.81 -7.82 -2.39
C ASP A 167 -13.20 -6.45 -2.99
N THR A 168 -13.67 -5.50 -2.16
CA THR A 168 -13.90 -4.12 -2.58
C THR A 168 -12.60 -3.35 -2.53
N SER A 169 -12.18 -2.81 -3.67
CA SER A 169 -10.99 -1.95 -3.77
C SER A 169 -11.09 -0.73 -2.85
N MET A 170 -10.07 -0.52 -2.03
CA MET A 170 -9.89 0.64 -1.15
C MET A 170 -8.95 1.69 -1.76
N ILE A 171 -8.50 1.49 -3.01
CA ILE A 171 -7.72 2.51 -3.72
C ILE A 171 -8.63 3.70 -4.02
N GLY A 172 -8.21 4.90 -3.65
CA GLY A 172 -9.04 6.10 -3.74
C GLY A 172 -9.94 6.33 -2.51
N ALA A 173 -10.24 5.27 -1.74
CA ALA A 173 -11.18 5.34 -0.63
C ALA A 173 -10.72 6.28 0.50
N THR A 174 -11.68 6.79 1.27
CA THR A 174 -11.47 7.58 2.48
C THR A 174 -11.41 6.70 3.73
N LEU A 175 -10.86 7.23 4.83
CA LEU A 175 -10.86 6.51 6.11
C LEU A 175 -12.29 6.20 6.61
N PRO A 176 -13.27 7.11 6.47
CA PRO A 176 -14.69 6.77 6.66
C PRO A 176 -15.17 5.59 5.82
N ASP A 177 -14.85 5.53 4.53
CA ASP A 177 -15.25 4.42 3.66
C ASP A 177 -14.69 3.08 4.16
N VAL A 178 -13.43 3.07 4.61
CA VAL A 178 -12.83 1.86 5.22
C VAL A 178 -13.57 1.47 6.49
N LYS A 179 -13.90 2.44 7.35
CA LYS A 179 -14.66 2.19 8.58
C LYS A 179 -16.03 1.58 8.28
N ASP A 180 -16.67 2.07 7.24
CA ASP A 180 -17.98 1.59 6.80
C ASP A 180 -17.89 0.20 6.17
N ALA A 181 -16.84 -0.07 5.39
CA ALA A 181 -16.59 -1.38 4.79
C ALA A 181 -16.32 -2.49 5.82
N ILE A 182 -15.73 -2.16 6.98
CA ILE A 182 -15.50 -3.11 8.08
C ILE A 182 -16.59 -3.04 9.16
N ARG A 183 -17.61 -2.19 8.99
CA ARG A 183 -18.69 -2.02 9.96
C ARG A 183 -19.52 -3.30 10.02
N GLY A 184 -19.79 -3.79 11.23
CA GLY A 184 -20.55 -5.02 11.43
C GLY A 184 -19.75 -6.30 11.29
N ALA A 185 -18.43 -6.21 11.04
CA ALA A 185 -17.55 -7.37 11.09
C ALA A 185 -17.64 -8.05 12.46
N SER A 186 -17.81 -9.36 12.46
CA SER A 186 -18.00 -10.21 13.64
C SER A 186 -17.35 -11.58 13.41
N GLU A 187 -17.36 -12.46 14.42
CA GLU A 187 -16.91 -13.85 14.24
C GLU A 187 -17.75 -14.60 13.19
N MET A 188 -19.06 -14.32 13.14
CA MET A 188 -20.00 -14.94 12.19
C MET A 188 -19.93 -14.31 10.79
N SER A 189 -19.42 -13.09 10.68
CA SER A 189 -19.29 -12.37 9.41
C SER A 189 -17.99 -11.55 9.41
N PRO A 190 -16.83 -12.20 9.19
CA PRO A 190 -15.55 -11.51 9.24
C PRO A 190 -15.30 -10.67 7.99
N ALA A 191 -14.59 -9.55 8.16
CA ALA A 191 -14.06 -8.77 7.06
C ALA A 191 -12.64 -9.24 6.67
N ARG A 192 -12.34 -9.30 5.38
CA ARG A 192 -11.01 -9.62 4.83
C ARG A 192 -10.31 -8.34 4.40
N LEU A 193 -9.22 -7.97 5.07
CA LEU A 193 -8.42 -6.80 4.73
C LEU A 193 -7.17 -7.25 3.98
N THR A 194 -7.01 -6.81 2.74
CA THR A 194 -5.88 -7.16 1.89
C THR A 194 -4.93 -5.97 1.75
N PHE A 195 -3.66 -6.23 2.01
CA PHE A 195 -2.57 -5.27 2.01
C PHE A 195 -1.53 -5.62 0.95
N ILE A 196 -0.90 -4.60 0.38
CA ILE A 196 0.22 -4.74 -0.56
C ILE A 196 1.42 -3.89 -0.09
N PRO A 197 2.67 -4.30 -0.39
CA PRO A 197 3.82 -3.44 -0.18
C PRO A 197 3.65 -2.11 -0.93
N ALA A 198 4.10 -0.99 -0.33
CA ALA A 198 4.02 0.32 -0.98
C ALA A 198 4.70 0.33 -2.37
N ASP A 199 5.81 -0.40 -2.50
CA ASP A 199 6.60 -0.48 -3.72
C ASP A 199 5.95 -1.39 -4.79
N ALA A 200 4.97 -2.21 -4.42
CA ALA A 200 4.23 -3.05 -5.37
C ALA A 200 3.31 -2.21 -6.28
N GLY A 201 2.94 -0.99 -5.86
CA GLY A 201 2.21 -0.04 -6.69
C GLY A 201 3.09 0.77 -7.66
N ASP A 202 4.39 0.90 -7.37
CA ASP A 202 5.32 1.79 -8.09
C ASP A 202 6.28 1.03 -9.03
N ARG A 203 6.35 -0.30 -8.92
CA ARG A 203 7.15 -1.16 -9.83
C ARG A 203 6.69 -1.14 -11.28
N GLN A 204 5.59 -0.45 -11.62
CA GLN A 204 5.18 -0.26 -13.00
C GLN A 204 5.70 1.05 -13.63
N ALA A 205 6.28 1.98 -12.87
CA ALA A 205 6.74 3.28 -13.39
C ALA A 205 8.21 3.63 -13.08
N SER A 206 8.89 2.93 -12.16
CA SER A 206 10.15 3.45 -11.59
C SER A 206 11.28 2.42 -11.57
N HIS A 207 11.78 2.04 -12.75
CA HIS A 207 13.15 1.56 -12.88
C HIS A 207 14.03 2.80 -13.06
N LEU A 208 14.45 3.46 -11.95
CA LEU A 208 15.66 4.29 -11.85
C LEU A 208 15.76 4.99 -10.46
N THR A 209 16.88 4.70 -9.78
CA THR A 209 17.59 5.51 -8.77
C THR A 209 17.10 5.67 -7.32
N ALA A 210 17.79 4.91 -6.46
CA ALA A 210 18.64 5.32 -5.33
C ALA A 210 18.03 5.84 -4.00
N ASP A 211 18.33 5.05 -2.97
CA ASP A 211 18.13 5.22 -1.53
C ASP A 211 18.61 6.57 -0.96
N THR A 212 17.80 7.13 -0.04
CA THR A 212 18.32 7.90 1.10
C THR A 212 17.41 7.74 2.33
N PRO A 213 17.96 7.68 3.56
CA PRO A 213 17.19 7.48 4.78
C PRO A 213 16.62 8.79 5.32
N ARG A 214 15.32 8.83 5.65
CA ARG A 214 14.64 10.02 6.20
C ARG A 214 14.24 9.87 7.68
N LYS A 215 14.75 10.81 8.49
CA LYS A 215 14.30 11.12 9.85
C LYS A 215 12.87 11.67 9.84
N SER A 216 12.01 11.15 10.70
CA SER A 216 10.62 11.58 10.86
C SER A 216 10.49 12.69 11.92
N ARG A 217 9.70 13.73 11.61
CA ARG A 217 9.15 14.67 12.59
C ARG A 217 7.63 14.51 12.60
N PHE A 218 7.05 14.40 13.80
CA PHE A 218 5.63 14.19 14.01
C PHE A 218 4.83 15.47 13.78
N GLY A 219 3.72 15.34 13.04
CA GLY A 219 2.68 16.36 12.88
C GLY A 219 1.30 15.69 13.00
N LEU A 220 0.34 16.45 13.51
CA LEU A 220 -1.02 16.10 13.94
C LEU A 220 -1.72 15.04 13.07
N ARG A 221 -2.43 14.12 13.75
CA ARG A 221 -2.86 12.81 13.28
C ARG A 221 -4.37 12.79 13.01
N GLN A 222 -4.79 12.53 11.77
CA GLN A 222 -6.09 11.89 11.51
C GLN A 222 -5.84 10.39 11.49
N THR A 223 -5.85 9.79 12.67
CA THR A 223 -5.64 8.35 12.86
C THR A 223 -6.98 7.71 13.18
N LEU A 224 -7.32 6.64 12.49
CA LEU A 224 -8.50 5.87 12.82
C LEU A 224 -8.12 4.86 13.92
N CYS A 225 -8.34 5.26 15.17
CA CYS A 225 -8.27 4.36 16.32
C CYS A 225 -9.68 3.84 16.62
N LEU A 226 -9.96 2.58 16.30
CA LEU A 226 -11.21 1.93 16.70
C LEU A 226 -11.05 1.40 18.13
N GLY A 227 -11.54 2.16 19.10
CA GLY A 227 -11.77 1.68 20.47
C GLY A 227 -13.17 1.09 20.61
N ALA A 228 -13.27 -0.09 21.21
CA ALA A 228 -14.56 -0.72 21.52
C ALA A 228 -15.18 -0.08 22.77
N LEU A 229 -16.44 0.33 22.70
CA LEU A 229 -17.28 0.48 23.89
C LEU A 229 -17.80 -0.91 24.24
N ALA A 230 -17.25 -1.50 25.31
CA ALA A 230 -17.81 -2.70 25.89
C ALA A 230 -19.15 -2.36 26.58
N ALA A 231 -20.25 -2.83 26.02
CA ALA A 231 -21.51 -2.87 26.75
C ALA A 231 -21.43 -4.02 27.76
N PHE A 232 -21.37 -3.67 29.05
CA PHE A 232 -21.56 -4.62 30.13
C PHE A 232 -23.03 -5.07 30.11
N ILE A 233 -23.25 -6.36 29.88
CA ILE A 233 -24.50 -7.02 30.22
C ILE A 233 -24.47 -7.24 31.73
N SER A 234 -25.29 -6.49 32.46
CA SER A 234 -25.70 -6.89 33.82
C SER A 234 -27.01 -7.66 33.73
N ILE A 235 -26.99 -8.79 34.42
CA ILE A 235 -27.94 -9.92 34.54
C ILE A 235 -29.40 -9.48 34.72
#